data_AF-A0A194X065-F1
#
_entry.id   AF-A0A194X065-F1
#
_cell.length_a   1.000
_cell.length_b   1.000
_cell.length_c   1.000
_cell.angle_alpha   90.00
_cell.angle_beta   90.00
_cell.angle_gamma   90.00
#
_symmetry.space_group_name_H-M   'P 1'
#
loop_
_entity.id
_entity.type
_entity.pdbx_description
1 polymer ?
#
loop_
_entity_poly.entity_id
_entity_poly.type
_entity_poly.pdbx_seq_one_letter_code
_entity_poly.pdbx_strand_id
1 'polypeptide(L)'
;MAKYDRVSSEDSSNEHLLPDDSSSLYSPVALRRSKGFGFSISTACLLVYCALSTTAMVIFMVAILNQLQPQSHDNNCQVNKVFKAAYGHNTALMSVDHKYDALWEVQDGQSQVLLLPDEDSGGELVPGAFSMFHQLHCLSSLRHAIQMAREGKDPGLDQKDNTHWPHCMDYLRKASIEFNNMQTILCWADSTIERETLLSNGSGSQTIDGTHDVRQCGDSRALIKTMRDQGKNVTTEPFPP
;
A
#
# COMPACT_ATOMS: atom_id res chain seq x y z
N MET A 1 -15.21 25.91 22.83
CA MET A 1 -14.56 25.03 23.82
C MET A 1 -13.61 24.14 23.05
N ALA A 2 -12.37 24.61 22.86
CA ALA A 2 -11.36 23.88 22.10
C ALA A 2 -10.42 23.21 23.09
N LYS A 3 -10.33 21.88 23.04
CA LYS A 3 -9.48 21.08 23.92
C LYS A 3 -8.85 19.98 23.10
N TYR A 4 -7.73 20.26 22.43
CA TYR A 4 -6.73 19.23 22.10
C TYR A 4 -5.36 19.87 22.19
N ASP A 5 -4.63 19.50 23.24
CA ASP A 5 -3.22 19.83 23.43
C ASP A 5 -2.33 18.98 22.52
N ARG A 6 -1.22 19.60 22.17
CA ARG A 6 -0.19 19.20 21.21
C ARG A 6 0.56 17.94 21.69
N VAL A 7 0.59 16.89 20.89
CA VAL A 7 1.46 15.72 21.11
C VAL A 7 2.90 16.11 20.72
N SER A 8 3.85 15.97 21.64
CA SER A 8 5.27 16.18 21.41
C SER A 8 5.89 14.97 20.71
N SER A 9 6.55 15.21 19.59
CA SER A 9 7.45 14.25 18.94
C SER A 9 8.86 14.46 19.47
N GLU A 10 9.34 13.57 20.34
CA GLU A 10 10.77 13.38 20.59
C GLU A 10 11.22 12.15 19.80
N ASP A 11 11.96 12.36 18.72
CA ASP A 11 13.25 11.68 18.50
C ASP A 11 13.93 12.21 17.24
N SER A 12 15.19 12.64 17.36
CA SER A 12 16.15 12.79 16.25
C SER A 12 17.41 13.50 16.73
N SER A 13 18.47 12.75 16.99
CA SER A 13 19.81 13.12 16.50
C SER A 13 20.79 11.98 16.69
N ASN A 14 21.08 11.28 15.59
CA ASN A 14 22.34 10.57 15.38
C ASN A 14 23.27 11.50 14.59
N GLU A 15 24.44 11.82 15.13
CA GLU A 15 25.59 12.27 14.35
C GLU A 15 26.82 11.51 14.84
N HIS A 16 27.40 10.66 13.99
CA HIS A 16 28.78 10.24 14.14
C HIS A 16 29.51 10.45 12.82
N LEU A 17 30.26 11.54 12.79
CA LEU A 17 31.27 11.90 11.80
C LEU A 17 32.50 11.00 11.93
N LEU A 18 33.11 10.63 10.81
CA LEU A 18 34.57 10.52 10.64
C LEU A 18 34.94 10.77 9.17
N PRO A 19 35.94 11.63 8.91
CA PRO A 19 36.69 11.60 7.67
C PRO A 19 38.20 11.31 7.87
N ASP A 20 38.74 10.83 6.76
CA ASP A 20 40.03 11.15 6.14
C ASP A 20 41.30 10.32 6.37
N ASP A 21 41.81 9.92 5.21
CA ASP A 21 43.14 9.46 4.86
C ASP A 21 44.23 10.46 5.27
N SER A 22 45.40 9.95 5.65
CA SER A 22 46.64 10.62 5.30
C SER A 22 47.80 9.64 5.16
N SER A 23 48.56 9.92 4.11
CA SER A 23 49.62 9.14 3.50
C SER A 23 51.02 9.42 4.04
N SER A 24 51.85 8.37 3.98
CA SER A 24 53.30 8.38 3.72
C SER A 24 54.29 8.67 4.85
N LEU A 25 55.30 7.81 4.99
CA LEU A 25 56.71 8.23 5.00
C LEU A 25 57.63 7.05 4.57
N TYR A 26 58.72 7.43 3.90
CA TYR A 26 59.61 6.65 3.01
C TYR A 26 60.73 5.82 3.69
N SER A 27 60.94 4.60 3.16
CA SER A 27 62.23 3.97 2.68
C SER A 27 63.42 3.64 3.62
N PRO A 28 64.47 2.88 3.17
CA PRO A 28 64.56 1.77 2.18
C PRO A 28 65.46 0.57 2.64
N VAL A 29 65.72 -0.36 1.71
CA VAL A 29 66.88 -1.30 1.62
C VAL A 29 66.72 -2.69 2.28
N ALA A 30 66.63 -3.74 1.43
CA ALA A 30 67.69 -4.75 1.28
C ALA A 30 67.21 -5.91 0.38
N LEU A 31 67.91 -6.09 -0.75
CA LEU A 31 67.86 -7.32 -1.54
C LEU A 31 68.18 -8.53 -0.65
N ARG A 32 67.22 -9.45 -0.50
CA ARG A 32 67.46 -10.76 0.10
C ARG A 32 66.91 -11.89 -0.77
N ARG A 33 67.80 -12.38 -1.63
CA ARG A 33 68.02 -13.78 -1.99
C ARG A 33 66.78 -14.68 -2.00
N SER A 34 66.23 -14.88 -3.20
CA SER A 34 65.35 -15.99 -3.55
C SER A 34 65.88 -17.31 -2.98
N LYS A 35 65.16 -17.86 -2.00
CA LYS A 35 65.20 -19.28 -1.65
C LYS A 35 63.89 -19.86 -2.14
N GLY A 36 63.96 -20.76 -3.12
CA GLY A 36 62.81 -21.52 -3.59
C GLY A 36 62.12 -22.18 -2.40
N PHE A 37 60.91 -21.70 -2.10
CA PHE A 37 60.03 -22.31 -1.12
C PHE A 37 59.45 -23.55 -1.79
N GLY A 38 60.06 -24.72 -1.53
CA GLY A 38 59.43 -25.99 -1.86
C GLY A 38 58.12 -26.06 -1.10
N PHE A 39 57.00 -25.82 -1.81
CA PHE A 39 55.68 -26.06 -1.27
C PHE A 39 55.60 -27.54 -0.91
N SER A 40 55.58 -27.82 0.40
CA SER A 40 55.27 -29.17 0.88
C SER A 40 53.86 -29.51 0.42
N ILE A 41 53.66 -30.71 -0.13
CA ILE A 41 52.36 -31.20 -0.61
C ILE A 41 51.26 -30.97 0.45
N SER A 42 51.61 -31.02 1.74
CA SER A 42 50.72 -30.72 2.86
C SER A 42 50.15 -29.29 2.85
N THR A 43 50.95 -28.27 2.54
CA THR A 43 50.47 -26.88 2.50
C THR A 43 49.61 -26.60 1.28
N ALA A 44 49.92 -27.24 0.14
CA ALA A 44 49.06 -27.18 -1.05
C ALA A 44 47.70 -27.85 -0.79
N CYS A 45 47.68 -29.02 -0.14
CA CYS A 45 46.43 -29.70 0.23
C CYS A 45 45.57 -28.88 1.20
N LEU A 46 46.18 -28.20 2.17
CA LEU A 46 45.47 -27.32 3.11
C LEU A 46 44.81 -26.13 2.40
N LEU A 47 45.51 -25.49 1.45
CA LEU A 47 44.96 -24.37 0.70
C LEU A 47 43.79 -24.80 -0.21
N VAL A 48 43.90 -25.97 -0.85
CA VAL A 48 42.81 -26.55 -1.65
C VAL A 48 41.61 -26.88 -0.76
N TYR A 49 41.83 -27.48 0.41
CA TYR A 49 40.75 -27.76 1.36
C TYR A 49 40.06 -26.48 1.85
N CYS A 50 40.82 -25.43 2.19
CA CYS A 50 40.26 -24.14 2.58
C CYS A 50 39.43 -23.51 1.46
N ALA A 51 39.89 -23.56 0.21
CA ALA A 51 39.16 -23.01 -0.94
C ALA A 51 37.86 -23.80 -1.23
N LEU A 52 37.88 -25.13 -1.12
CA LEU A 52 36.70 -25.97 -1.32
C LEU A 52 35.68 -25.79 -0.19
N SER A 53 36.14 -25.63 1.06
CA SER A 53 35.26 -25.41 2.20
C SER A 53 34.56 -24.04 2.14
N THR A 54 35.29 -22.97 1.81
CA THR A 54 34.70 -21.63 1.70
C THR A 54 33.71 -21.53 0.53
N THR A 55 34.01 -22.15 -0.61
CA THR A 55 33.08 -22.20 -1.74
C THR A 55 31.82 -22.99 -1.40
N ALA A 56 31.92 -24.12 -0.71
CA ALA A 56 30.76 -24.88 -0.25
C ALA A 56 29.88 -24.07 0.72
N MET A 57 30.47 -23.34 1.66
CA MET A 57 29.75 -22.47 2.60
C MET A 57 29.05 -21.31 1.89
N VAL A 58 29.69 -20.68 0.90
CA VAL A 58 29.08 -19.61 0.10
C VAL A 58 27.89 -20.15 -0.70
N ILE A 59 28.04 -21.32 -1.35
CA ILE A 59 26.94 -21.95 -2.09
C ILE A 59 25.76 -22.26 -1.16
N PHE A 60 26.04 -22.80 0.03
CA PHE A 60 25.01 -23.11 1.01
C PHE A 60 24.29 -21.85 1.53
N MET A 61 25.05 -20.78 1.81
CA MET A 61 24.46 -19.50 2.21
C MET A 61 23.64 -18.86 1.08
N VAL A 62 24.08 -18.93 -0.18
CA VAL A 62 23.30 -18.45 -1.34
C VAL A 62 22.03 -19.30 -1.51
N ALA A 63 22.10 -20.61 -1.32
CA ALA A 63 20.93 -21.49 -1.39
C ALA A 63 19.91 -21.18 -0.28
N ILE A 64 20.37 -20.93 0.95
CA ILE A 64 19.50 -20.50 2.06
C ILE A 64 18.92 -19.12 1.77
N LEU A 65 19.72 -18.16 1.28
CA LEU A 65 19.24 -16.84 0.92
C LEU A 65 18.21 -16.89 -0.22
N ASN A 66 18.38 -17.79 -1.20
CA ASN A 66 17.40 -18.01 -2.27
C ASN A 66 16.12 -18.72 -1.76
N GLN A 67 16.19 -19.55 -0.72
CA GLN A 67 15.01 -20.14 -0.09
C GLN A 67 14.29 -19.18 0.88
N LEU A 68 15.04 -18.24 1.47
CA LEU A 68 14.51 -17.17 2.31
C LEU A 68 14.07 -15.95 1.49
N GLN A 69 14.46 -15.88 0.22
CA GLN A 69 13.88 -14.93 -0.72
C GLN A 69 12.39 -15.27 -0.79
N PRO A 70 11.50 -14.38 -0.36
CA PRO A 70 10.09 -14.54 -0.63
C PRO A 70 10.02 -14.75 -2.13
N GLN A 71 9.43 -15.87 -2.58
CA GLN A 71 8.96 -15.91 -3.96
C GLN A 71 8.11 -14.65 -4.08
N SER A 72 8.57 -13.69 -4.88
CA SER A 72 7.63 -12.77 -5.49
C SER A 72 6.79 -13.69 -6.34
N HIS A 73 5.72 -14.20 -5.74
CA HIS A 73 4.52 -14.44 -6.48
C HIS A 73 4.29 -13.09 -7.15
N ASP A 74 4.73 -13.01 -8.41
CA ASP A 74 3.95 -12.35 -9.43
C ASP A 74 2.58 -12.99 -9.31
N ASN A 75 1.81 -12.49 -8.35
CA ASN A 75 0.38 -12.47 -8.43
C ASN A 75 0.18 -11.75 -9.73
N ASN A 76 0.05 -12.55 -10.78
CA ASN A 76 -0.71 -12.26 -11.95
C ASN A 76 -1.98 -11.65 -11.39
N CYS A 77 -1.95 -10.34 -11.19
CA CYS A 77 -3.07 -9.54 -10.78
C CYS A 77 -3.96 -9.78 -11.97
N GLN A 78 -4.86 -10.77 -11.81
CA GLN A 78 -5.87 -11.16 -12.76
C GLN A 78 -6.23 -9.86 -13.44
N VAL A 79 -5.92 -9.74 -14.73
CA VAL A 79 -6.18 -8.53 -15.51
C VAL A 79 -7.70 -8.43 -15.57
N ASN A 80 -8.27 -7.99 -14.45
CA ASN A 80 -9.62 -7.55 -14.26
C ASN A 80 -9.76 -6.51 -15.34
N LYS A 81 -10.70 -6.69 -16.25
CA LYS A 81 -10.90 -5.81 -17.40
C LYS A 81 -10.78 -4.35 -16.96
N VAL A 82 -9.60 -3.76 -17.19
CA VAL A 82 -9.34 -2.38 -16.85
C VAL A 82 -9.97 -1.57 -17.97
N PHE A 83 -10.82 -0.61 -17.63
CA PHE A 83 -11.38 0.31 -18.60
C PHE A 83 -10.95 1.74 -18.28
N LYS A 84 -11.01 2.60 -19.30
CA LYS A 84 -10.64 4.00 -19.16
C LYS A 84 -11.89 4.83 -18.91
N ALA A 85 -11.84 5.71 -17.93
CA ALA A 85 -12.95 6.55 -17.57
C ALA A 85 -12.46 7.83 -16.88
N ALA A 86 -13.29 8.88 -16.88
CA ALA A 86 -13.06 10.09 -16.09
C ALA A 86 -14.12 10.17 -14.98
N TYR A 87 -13.72 10.57 -13.77
CA TYR A 87 -14.58 10.56 -12.57
C TYR A 87 -15.87 11.38 -12.72
N GLY A 88 -15.84 12.43 -13.53
CA GLY A 88 -16.97 13.33 -13.71
C GLY A 88 -17.22 14.17 -12.46
N HIS A 89 -18.39 14.83 -12.43
CA HIS A 89 -18.74 15.76 -11.38
C HIS A 89 -20.21 15.53 -10.95
N ASN A 90 -20.43 15.18 -9.68
CA ASN A 90 -21.75 15.01 -9.12
C ASN A 90 -21.87 15.73 -7.77
N THR A 91 -22.48 16.90 -7.78
CA THR A 91 -22.65 17.73 -6.57
C THR A 91 -23.52 17.08 -5.49
N ALA A 92 -24.39 16.12 -5.84
CA ALA A 92 -25.17 15.39 -4.85
C ALA A 92 -24.29 14.49 -3.97
N LEU A 93 -23.23 13.91 -4.54
CA LEU A 93 -22.18 13.16 -3.84
C LEU A 93 -21.14 14.07 -3.18
N MET A 94 -21.31 15.39 -3.21
CA MET A 94 -20.47 16.36 -2.50
C MET A 94 -21.21 16.98 -1.32
N SER A 95 -22.34 16.40 -0.93
CA SER A 95 -23.24 16.95 0.08
C SER A 95 -23.43 16.02 1.27
N VAL A 96 -23.51 16.65 2.44
CA VAL A 96 -23.88 16.04 3.73
C VAL A 96 -25.35 16.30 4.08
N ASP A 97 -26.15 16.80 3.15
CA ASP A 97 -27.59 16.96 3.33
C ASP A 97 -28.28 15.58 3.35
N HIS A 98 -29.16 15.34 4.32
CA HIS A 98 -29.89 14.08 4.50
C HIS A 98 -30.72 13.68 3.29
N LYS A 99 -31.16 14.63 2.45
CA LYS A 99 -31.91 14.30 1.23
C LYS A 99 -31.12 13.43 0.25
N TYR A 100 -29.80 13.34 0.42
CA TYR A 100 -28.92 12.51 -0.39
C TYR A 100 -28.44 11.23 0.30
N ASP A 101 -28.92 10.92 1.51
CA ASP A 101 -28.48 9.72 2.26
C ASP A 101 -28.65 8.43 1.44
N ALA A 102 -29.72 8.33 0.64
CA ALA A 102 -29.96 7.19 -0.24
C ALA A 102 -28.85 6.94 -1.28
N LEU A 103 -28.04 7.93 -1.62
CA LEU A 103 -26.88 7.78 -2.52
C LEU A 103 -25.67 7.14 -1.82
N TRP A 104 -25.65 7.14 -0.48
CA TRP A 104 -24.55 6.69 0.37
C TRP A 104 -24.88 5.42 1.16
N GLU A 105 -26.16 5.07 1.27
CA GLU A 105 -26.63 3.78 1.77
C GLU A 105 -26.57 2.73 0.66
N VAL A 106 -25.33 2.43 0.27
CA VAL A 106 -24.99 1.58 -0.87
C VAL A 106 -25.37 0.11 -0.65
N GLN A 107 -25.54 -0.28 0.62
CA GLN A 107 -25.91 -1.63 1.05
C GLN A 107 -26.42 -1.66 2.49
N ASP A 108 -27.40 -2.52 2.79
CA ASP A 108 -27.77 -2.84 4.18
C ASP A 108 -26.55 -3.41 4.91
N GLY A 109 -26.14 -2.84 6.05
CA GLY A 109 -24.84 -3.03 6.73
C GLY A 109 -24.39 -4.46 7.12
N GLN A 110 -25.12 -5.49 6.73
CA GLN A 110 -24.77 -6.92 6.85
C GLN A 110 -24.44 -7.58 5.49
N SER A 111 -24.54 -6.84 4.39
CA SER A 111 -24.61 -7.40 3.03
C SER A 111 -23.26 -7.51 2.30
N GLN A 112 -22.16 -7.08 2.93
CA GLN A 112 -20.83 -7.11 2.30
C GLN A 112 -20.19 -8.50 2.33
N VAL A 113 -20.66 -9.39 3.20
CA VAL A 113 -20.08 -10.73 3.35
C VAL A 113 -20.67 -11.68 2.31
N LEU A 114 -19.79 -12.20 1.49
CA LEU A 114 -19.99 -13.24 0.48
C LEU A 114 -19.25 -14.50 0.95
N LEU A 115 -19.72 -15.65 0.50
CA LEU A 115 -18.93 -16.86 0.57
C LEU A 115 -18.10 -16.95 -0.71
N LEU A 116 -16.79 -16.80 -0.57
CA LEU A 116 -15.85 -16.81 -1.68
C LEU A 116 -14.89 -18.01 -1.51
N PRO A 117 -14.51 -18.68 -2.61
CA PRO A 117 -13.49 -19.71 -2.54
C PRO A 117 -12.16 -19.08 -2.12
N ASP A 118 -11.50 -19.68 -1.13
CA ASP A 118 -10.19 -19.28 -0.66
C ASP A 118 -9.12 -20.23 -1.17
N GLU A 119 -8.11 -19.67 -1.87
CA GLU A 119 -7.03 -20.45 -2.47
C GLU A 119 -6.16 -21.11 -1.38
N ASP A 120 -5.97 -20.43 -0.24
CA ASP A 120 -5.18 -20.92 0.90
C ASP A 120 -5.90 -22.05 1.65
N SER A 121 -7.24 -22.07 1.59
CA SER A 121 -8.09 -23.12 2.15
C SER A 121 -8.46 -24.20 1.12
N GLY A 122 -7.73 -24.34 0.02
CA GLY A 122 -7.96 -25.40 -0.97
C GLY A 122 -9.29 -25.29 -1.73
N GLY A 123 -9.83 -24.07 -1.84
CA GLY A 123 -11.09 -23.77 -2.53
C GLY A 123 -12.33 -23.88 -1.65
N GLU A 124 -12.18 -24.04 -0.33
CA GLU A 124 -13.31 -23.92 0.60
C GLU A 124 -13.92 -22.52 0.55
N LEU A 125 -15.25 -22.47 0.70
CA LEU A 125 -15.98 -21.22 0.74
C LEU A 125 -15.82 -20.56 2.11
N VAL A 126 -15.11 -19.45 2.17
CA VAL A 126 -14.91 -18.67 3.39
C VAL A 126 -15.69 -17.34 3.32
N PRO A 127 -16.09 -16.78 4.47
CA PRO A 127 -16.61 -15.41 4.52
C PRO A 127 -15.57 -14.41 4.03
N GLY A 128 -15.92 -13.63 3.02
CA GLY A 128 -15.09 -12.56 2.45
C GLY A 128 -15.94 -11.40 1.95
N ALA A 129 -15.30 -10.32 1.53
CA ALA A 129 -15.97 -9.16 0.95
C ALA A 129 -15.11 -8.59 -0.17
N PHE A 130 -15.73 -8.06 -1.24
CA PHE A 130 -14.96 -7.28 -2.21
C PHE A 130 -14.52 -5.96 -1.57
N SER A 131 -13.23 -5.65 -1.67
CA SER A 131 -12.64 -4.44 -1.10
C SER A 131 -13.34 -3.16 -1.56
N MET A 132 -13.85 -3.12 -2.80
CA MET A 132 -14.62 -1.98 -3.33
C MET A 132 -15.84 -1.63 -2.45
N PHE A 133 -16.63 -2.62 -2.00
CA PHE A 133 -17.80 -2.34 -1.16
C PHE A 133 -17.41 -1.90 0.26
N HIS A 134 -16.31 -2.44 0.80
CA HIS A 134 -15.79 -2.00 2.09
C HIS A 134 -15.30 -0.54 2.02
N GLN A 135 -14.61 -0.14 0.94
CA GLN A 135 -14.20 1.24 0.71
C GLN A 135 -15.39 2.21 0.64
N LEU A 136 -16.47 1.83 -0.06
CA LEU A 136 -17.70 2.64 -0.13
C LEU A 136 -18.38 2.75 1.24
N HIS A 137 -18.43 1.67 2.02
CA HIS A 137 -18.94 1.68 3.39
C HIS A 137 -18.12 2.59 4.30
N CYS A 138 -16.79 2.54 4.20
CA CYS A 138 -15.91 3.42 4.94
C CYS A 138 -16.17 4.88 4.59
N LEU A 139 -16.32 5.21 3.30
CA LEU A 139 -16.62 6.56 2.86
C LEU A 139 -17.99 7.06 3.37
N SER A 140 -19.02 6.22 3.36
CA SER A 140 -20.33 6.53 3.95
C SER A 140 -20.23 6.78 5.46
N SER A 141 -19.45 5.97 6.18
CA SER A 141 -19.20 6.16 7.62
C SER A 141 -18.50 7.49 7.94
N LEU A 142 -17.55 7.92 7.11
CA LEU A 142 -16.92 9.24 7.24
C LEU A 142 -17.92 10.38 7.00
N ARG A 143 -18.77 10.24 5.97
CA ARG A 143 -19.83 11.20 5.69
C ARG A 143 -20.79 11.34 6.89
N HIS A 144 -21.20 10.23 7.51
CA HIS A 144 -22.06 10.25 8.70
C HIS A 144 -21.39 10.96 9.88
N ALA A 145 -20.08 10.76 10.10
CA ALA A 145 -19.35 11.47 11.14
C ALA A 145 -19.37 13.00 10.92
N ILE A 146 -19.24 13.45 9.67
CA ILE A 146 -19.35 14.87 9.31
C ILE A 146 -20.78 15.40 9.52
N GLN A 147 -21.80 14.62 9.14
CA GLN A 147 -23.21 14.97 9.38
C GLN A 147 -23.50 15.15 10.87
N MET A 148 -23.11 14.17 11.69
CA MET A 148 -23.25 14.24 13.15
C MET A 148 -22.58 15.49 13.72
N ALA A 149 -21.34 15.78 13.34
CA ALA A 149 -20.63 16.97 13.78
C ALA A 149 -21.35 18.27 13.41
N ARG A 150 -21.91 18.36 12.18
CA ARG A 150 -22.70 19.53 11.75
C ARG A 150 -24.00 19.70 12.53
N GLU A 151 -24.59 18.62 13.02
CA GLU A 151 -25.77 18.62 13.88
C GLU A 151 -25.44 18.91 15.36
N GLY A 152 -24.17 19.16 15.69
CA GLY A 152 -23.72 19.41 17.05
C GLY A 152 -23.59 18.14 17.90
N LYS A 153 -23.59 16.95 17.28
CA LYS A 153 -23.31 15.68 17.94
C LYS A 153 -21.81 15.39 17.85
N ASP A 154 -21.22 14.92 18.95
CA ASP A 154 -19.83 14.50 18.97
C ASP A 154 -19.69 13.12 18.27
N PRO A 155 -18.96 13.01 17.14
CA PRO A 155 -18.73 11.72 16.48
C PRO A 155 -17.76 10.81 17.25
N GLY A 156 -17.17 11.28 18.36
CA GLY A 156 -16.12 10.60 19.12
C GLY A 156 -14.73 10.97 18.62
N LEU A 157 -13.69 10.65 19.40
CA LEU A 157 -12.30 11.00 19.07
C LEU A 157 -11.51 9.87 18.43
N ASP A 158 -11.75 8.65 18.88
CA ASP A 158 -11.01 7.48 18.43
C ASP A 158 -11.90 6.21 18.45
N GLN A 159 -11.28 5.06 18.15
CA GLN A 159 -11.99 3.79 18.03
C GLN A 159 -12.77 3.38 19.30
N LYS A 160 -12.41 3.92 20.48
CA LYS A 160 -13.10 3.63 21.74
C LYS A 160 -14.43 4.33 21.82
N ASP A 161 -14.52 5.55 21.28
CA ASP A 161 -15.73 6.35 21.25
C ASP A 161 -16.62 5.97 20.06
N ASN A 162 -16.00 5.61 18.93
CA ASN A 162 -16.69 5.19 17.72
C ASN A 162 -15.85 4.16 16.96
N THR A 163 -16.34 2.94 16.82
CA THR A 163 -15.59 1.86 16.17
C THR A 163 -15.50 1.97 14.65
N HIS A 164 -16.28 2.85 14.01
CA HIS A 164 -16.39 2.91 12.56
C HIS A 164 -15.49 3.99 11.96
N TRP A 165 -15.81 5.29 12.12
CA TRP A 165 -15.12 6.35 11.38
C TRP A 165 -13.58 6.37 11.58
N PRO A 166 -13.01 6.08 12.78
CA PRO A 166 -11.56 6.03 12.97
C PRO A 166 -10.91 4.84 12.26
N HIS A 167 -11.55 3.66 12.31
CA HIS A 167 -11.10 2.49 11.55
C HIS A 167 -11.20 2.74 10.04
N CYS A 168 -12.27 3.39 9.59
CA CYS A 168 -12.47 3.74 8.19
C CYS A 168 -11.40 4.72 7.70
N MET A 169 -11.04 5.72 8.52
CA MET A 169 -9.89 6.60 8.25
C MET A 169 -8.61 5.77 8.10
N ASP A 170 -8.35 4.83 9.01
CA ASP A 170 -7.18 3.96 8.98
C ASP A 170 -7.14 3.10 7.71
N TYR A 171 -8.22 2.39 7.40
CA TYR A 171 -8.36 1.52 6.24
C TYR A 171 -8.17 2.27 4.91
N LEU A 172 -8.64 3.51 4.82
CA LEU A 172 -8.49 4.35 3.63
C LEU A 172 -7.08 4.98 3.53
N ARG A 173 -6.46 5.39 4.65
CA ARG A 173 -5.24 6.24 4.69
C ARG A 173 -3.92 5.54 4.99
N LYS A 174 -3.90 4.57 5.91
CA LYS A 174 -2.69 4.19 6.70
C LYS A 174 -1.46 3.70 5.91
N ALA A 175 -0.60 4.64 5.53
CA ALA A 175 0.78 4.40 5.11
C ALA A 175 1.57 3.89 6.32
N SER A 176 1.85 2.59 6.39
CA SER A 176 2.66 2.07 7.49
C SER A 176 4.12 2.08 7.07
N ILE A 177 4.93 2.90 7.75
CA ILE A 177 6.40 2.90 7.65
C ILE A 177 7.00 1.64 8.30
N GLU A 178 6.20 0.86 9.04
CA GLU A 178 6.63 -0.43 9.59
C GLU A 178 5.76 -1.59 9.10
N PHE A 179 6.44 -2.53 8.45
CA PHE A 179 6.07 -3.91 8.09
C PHE A 179 4.60 -4.17 7.67
N ASN A 180 4.41 -4.26 6.35
CA ASN A 180 3.43 -5.13 5.66
C ASN A 180 1.93 -4.89 5.87
N ASN A 181 1.47 -3.65 6.06
CA ASN A 181 0.06 -3.31 5.90
C ASN A 181 -0.14 -2.38 4.70
N MET A 182 -0.42 -2.98 3.54
CA MET A 182 -0.74 -2.29 2.29
C MET A 182 -2.20 -1.84 2.33
N GLN A 183 -2.46 -0.60 1.94
CA GLN A 183 -3.65 0.10 2.39
C GLN A 183 -4.25 0.90 1.24
N THR A 184 -5.58 1.04 1.17
CA THR A 184 -6.31 1.19 -0.11
C THR A 184 -5.70 2.20 -1.09
N ILE A 185 -5.47 3.45 -0.65
CA ILE A 185 -4.98 4.52 -1.53
C ILE A 185 -3.53 4.25 -1.96
N LEU A 186 -2.66 3.84 -1.03
CA LEU A 186 -1.26 3.54 -1.34
C LEU A 186 -1.05 2.20 -2.05
N CYS A 187 -1.96 1.24 -1.84
CA CYS A 187 -2.01 -0.03 -2.53
C CYS A 187 -2.29 0.20 -4.02
N TRP A 188 -3.26 1.07 -4.31
CA TRP A 188 -3.59 1.43 -5.68
C TRP A 188 -2.55 2.36 -6.31
N ALA A 189 -1.96 3.28 -5.51
CA ALA A 189 -0.90 4.20 -5.92
C ALA A 189 -1.15 4.84 -7.31
N ASP A 190 -2.35 5.39 -7.51
CA ASP A 190 -2.72 5.98 -8.80
C ASP A 190 -1.72 7.07 -9.20
N SER A 191 -0.94 6.78 -10.24
CA SER A 191 0.14 7.62 -10.75
C SER A 191 -0.32 8.60 -11.82
N THR A 192 -1.63 8.69 -12.08
CA THR A 192 -2.19 9.63 -13.06
C THR A 192 -2.01 11.08 -12.57
N ILE A 193 -1.40 11.91 -13.43
CA ILE A 193 -1.20 13.34 -13.16
C ILE A 193 -2.54 14.08 -13.31
N GLU A 194 -2.95 14.78 -12.26
CA GLU A 194 -4.08 15.70 -12.30
C GLU A 194 -3.68 17.07 -12.87
N ARG A 195 -4.50 17.61 -13.77
CA ARG A 195 -4.21 18.90 -14.44
C ARG A 195 -5.28 19.95 -14.14
N GLU A 196 -4.91 21.21 -14.29
CA GLU A 196 -5.86 22.31 -14.28
C GLU A 196 -6.87 22.17 -15.44
N THR A 197 -8.15 22.32 -15.14
CA THR A 197 -9.21 22.33 -16.15
C THR A 197 -9.17 23.62 -16.95
N LEU A 198 -9.24 23.57 -18.29
CA LEU A 198 -9.39 24.78 -19.09
C LEU A 198 -10.83 25.31 -18.99
N LEU A 199 -10.97 26.57 -18.59
CA LEU A 199 -12.24 27.28 -18.60
C LEU A 199 -12.64 27.63 -20.04
N SER A 200 -13.92 27.94 -20.25
CA SER A 200 -14.50 28.22 -21.58
C SER A 200 -13.83 29.39 -22.32
N ASN A 201 -13.16 30.27 -21.61
CA ASN A 201 -12.40 31.42 -22.12
C ASN A 201 -10.94 31.07 -22.46
N GLY A 202 -10.53 29.80 -22.34
CA GLY A 202 -9.16 29.33 -22.56
C GLY A 202 -8.18 29.59 -21.42
N SER A 203 -8.60 30.21 -20.32
CA SER A 203 -7.76 30.32 -19.10
C SER A 203 -7.84 29.04 -18.26
N GLY A 204 -6.76 28.68 -17.57
CA GLY A 204 -6.78 27.59 -16.59
C GLY A 204 -7.66 27.91 -15.39
N SER A 205 -8.39 26.90 -14.92
CA SER A 205 -8.96 26.84 -13.58
C SER A 205 -7.80 26.79 -12.58
N GLN A 206 -7.81 27.65 -11.56
CA GLN A 206 -6.84 27.56 -10.45
C GLN A 206 -7.07 26.35 -9.53
N THR A 207 -8.08 25.53 -9.82
CA THR A 207 -8.40 24.31 -9.09
C THR A 207 -7.98 23.10 -9.92
N ILE A 208 -7.16 22.24 -9.30
CA ILE A 208 -6.83 20.89 -9.76
C ILE A 208 -7.79 19.96 -9.02
N ASP A 209 -8.78 19.40 -9.74
CA ASP A 209 -9.80 18.52 -9.16
C ASP A 209 -9.82 17.11 -9.78
N GLY A 210 -9.03 16.89 -10.84
CA GLY A 210 -8.87 15.59 -11.49
C GLY A 210 -10.16 15.02 -12.12
N THR A 211 -11.26 15.78 -12.16
CA THR A 211 -12.59 15.27 -12.55
C THR A 211 -12.68 14.84 -14.01
N HIS A 212 -11.86 15.48 -14.86
CA HIS A 212 -11.80 15.23 -16.30
C HIS A 212 -10.59 14.40 -16.73
N ASP A 213 -9.68 14.09 -15.80
CA ASP A 213 -8.52 13.27 -16.12
C ASP A 213 -8.94 11.81 -16.32
N VAL A 214 -8.43 11.20 -17.39
CA VAL A 214 -8.74 9.82 -17.74
C VAL A 214 -7.88 8.87 -16.91
N ARG A 215 -8.55 7.97 -16.19
CA ARG A 215 -7.97 7.00 -15.25
C ARG A 215 -8.09 5.58 -15.78
N GLN A 216 -7.30 4.69 -15.19
CA GLN A 216 -7.50 3.25 -15.33
C GLN A 216 -8.36 2.75 -14.18
N CYS A 217 -9.51 2.16 -14.48
CA CYS A 217 -10.48 1.74 -13.49
C CYS A 217 -10.69 0.22 -13.53
N GLY A 218 -10.83 -0.40 -12.36
CA GLY A 218 -11.28 -1.79 -12.25
C GLY A 218 -12.76 -1.95 -12.62
N ASP A 219 -13.16 -3.13 -13.09
CA ASP A 219 -14.52 -3.40 -13.57
C ASP A 219 -15.56 -3.50 -12.43
N SER A 220 -16.04 -2.36 -11.95
CA SER A 220 -17.06 -2.31 -10.89
C SER A 220 -18.37 -2.99 -11.29
N ARG A 221 -18.70 -3.07 -12.59
CA ARG A 221 -19.89 -3.79 -13.09
C ARG A 221 -19.81 -5.27 -12.78
N ALA A 222 -18.64 -5.87 -12.99
CA ALA A 222 -18.44 -7.29 -12.70
C ALA A 222 -18.66 -7.57 -11.20
N LEU A 223 -18.11 -6.74 -10.32
CA LEU A 223 -18.27 -6.89 -8.86
C LEU A 223 -19.72 -6.72 -8.41
N ILE A 224 -20.39 -5.67 -8.89
CA ILE A 224 -21.81 -5.41 -8.61
C ILE A 224 -22.69 -6.55 -9.11
N LYS A 225 -22.42 -7.06 -10.32
CA LYS A 225 -23.13 -8.21 -10.86
C LYS A 225 -22.97 -9.44 -9.97
N THR A 226 -21.75 -9.75 -9.53
CA THR A 226 -21.49 -10.89 -8.64
C THR A 226 -22.28 -10.78 -7.33
N MET A 227 -22.31 -9.61 -6.70
CA MET A 227 -23.11 -9.40 -5.48
C MET A 227 -24.61 -9.66 -5.72
N ARG A 228 -25.15 -9.12 -6.82
CA ARG A 228 -26.56 -9.28 -7.19
C ARG A 228 -26.91 -10.73 -7.52
N ASP A 229 -26.02 -11.43 -8.23
CA ASP A 229 -26.18 -12.86 -8.53
C ASP A 229 -26.20 -13.72 -7.25
N GLN A 230 -25.49 -13.29 -6.19
CA GLN A 230 -25.54 -13.90 -4.87
C GLN A 230 -26.74 -13.42 -4.01
N GLY A 231 -27.72 -12.75 -4.62
CA GLY A 231 -28.96 -12.31 -3.96
C GLY A 231 -28.79 -11.13 -3.00
N LYS A 232 -27.65 -10.42 -3.06
CA LYS A 232 -27.43 -9.22 -2.23
C LYS A 232 -28.16 -8.02 -2.81
N ASN A 233 -28.78 -7.22 -1.94
CA ASN A 233 -29.35 -5.93 -2.32
C ASN A 233 -28.22 -4.91 -2.49
N VAL A 234 -27.94 -4.47 -3.73
CA VAL A 234 -26.87 -3.52 -4.05
C VAL A 234 -27.45 -2.37 -4.88
N THR A 235 -27.49 -1.20 -4.25
CA THR A 235 -28.01 0.05 -4.85
C THR A 235 -26.93 0.87 -5.54
N THR A 236 -25.65 0.49 -5.43
CA THR A 236 -24.57 1.14 -6.18
C THR A 236 -24.81 1.00 -7.67
N GLU A 237 -24.73 2.13 -8.37
CA GLU A 237 -24.63 2.12 -9.82
C GLU A 237 -23.18 1.87 -10.24
N PRO A 238 -22.95 1.08 -11.31
CA PRO A 238 -21.63 0.91 -11.84
C PRO A 238 -21.10 2.22 -12.43
N PHE A 239 -19.78 2.34 -12.47
CA PHE A 239 -19.14 3.46 -13.14
C PHE A 239 -19.50 3.42 -14.64
N PRO A 240 -19.90 4.55 -15.26
CA PRO A 240 -20.30 4.58 -16.67
C PRO A 240 -19.13 4.20 -17.59
N PRO A 241 -19.39 3.55 -18.75
CA PRO A 241 -18.35 3.19 -19.71
C PRO A 241 -17.65 4.39 -20.34
#